data_AF-A0A2D8B9J1-F1
#
_entry.id   AF-A0A2D8B9J1-F1
#
_cell.length_a   1.000
_cell.length_b   1.000
_cell.length_c   1.000
_cell.angle_alpha   90.00
_cell.angle_beta   90.00
_cell.angle_gamma   90.00
#
_symmetry.space_group_name_H-M   'P 1'
#
loop_
_entity.id
_entity.type
_entity.pdbx_description
1 polymer ?
#
loop_
_entity_poly.entity_id
_entity_poly.type
_entity_poly.pdbx_seq_one_letter_code
_entity_poly.pdbx_strand_id
1 'polypeptide(L)'
;MPHRKGLRRKIWTAFILQAAAISFAAVLGVYGASAVLKHVLIQQALQEEAAHYWQRMQANPGAEVPDTYNMTGYLLPAGAAPDRVPASIRDLPVGFHAMPRAEGGSLVLVDQDRNGHRLYLLFKQEQVDSLAFWFGMAPLAIVLVVIYVIAWTTYRASRRAVSPVIWLASQVQRWDPKQPEPALLSPENLPTDVEGETLVLAQSLHEFASRIENFVQRERDFTRDASHELRTPLTVIRVAGDMMAGDDSLSPMARKALGRIQGAGRDMEALIEAFLILPHHLVHTLEKPSRPGWVRARVEAGLSWTRERLVGRF
;
A
#
# COMPACT_ATOMS: atom_id res chain seq x y z
N MET A 1 4.96 -13.26 -14.48
CA MET A 1 4.02 -12.22 -13.97
C MET A 1 4.72 -11.38 -12.90
N PRO A 2 5.14 -10.13 -13.17
CA PRO A 2 5.59 -9.26 -12.08
C PRO A 2 4.82 -7.93 -12.09
N HIS A 3 4.17 -7.56 -10.97
CA HIS A 3 4.01 -6.18 -10.45
C HIS A 3 2.80 -6.06 -9.48
N ARG A 4 2.85 -6.73 -8.33
CA ARG A 4 2.01 -6.38 -7.15
C ARG A 4 2.78 -5.61 -6.07
N LYS A 5 3.94 -5.04 -6.40
CA LYS A 5 4.71 -4.15 -5.50
C LYS A 5 4.30 -2.66 -5.60
N GLY A 6 3.41 -2.30 -6.52
CA GLY A 6 3.13 -0.89 -6.87
C GLY A 6 2.24 -0.13 -5.88
N LEU A 7 1.14 -0.72 -5.42
CA LEU A 7 0.11 0.02 -4.66
C LEU A 7 0.60 0.44 -3.26
N ARG A 8 1.21 -0.48 -2.51
CA ARG A 8 1.76 -0.19 -1.19
C ARG A 8 2.89 0.84 -1.25
N ARG A 9 3.75 0.78 -2.27
CA ARG A 9 4.80 1.79 -2.48
C ARG A 9 4.19 3.14 -2.83
N LYS A 10 3.17 3.19 -3.70
CA LYS A 10 2.44 4.43 -4.06
C LYS A 10 1.80 5.12 -2.86
N ILE A 11 1.11 4.35 -2.00
CA ILE A 11 0.47 4.90 -0.79
C ILE A 11 1.55 5.47 0.15
N TRP A 12 2.62 4.71 0.40
CA TRP A 12 3.71 5.17 1.27
C TRP A 12 4.44 6.40 0.71
N THR A 13 4.66 6.46 -0.61
CA THR A 13 5.24 7.66 -1.25
C THR A 13 4.31 8.86 -1.12
N ALA A 14 2.99 8.69 -1.23
CA ALA A 14 2.04 9.78 -1.05
C ALA A 14 2.08 10.34 0.38
N PHE A 15 2.14 9.46 1.40
CA PHE A 15 2.27 9.89 2.80
C PHE A 15 3.59 10.62 3.08
N ILE A 16 4.74 10.12 2.58
CA ILE A 16 6.02 10.84 2.72
C ILE A 16 5.92 12.21 2.06
N LEU A 17 5.37 12.28 0.84
CA LEU A 17 5.31 13.51 0.06
C LEU A 17 4.38 14.54 0.72
N GLN A 18 3.28 14.09 1.32
CA GLN A 18 2.39 14.94 2.10
C GLN A 18 3.05 15.43 3.40
N ALA A 19 3.75 14.55 4.14
CA ALA A 19 4.50 14.94 5.32
C ALA A 19 5.62 15.94 4.99
N ALA A 20 6.31 15.73 3.87
CA ALA A 20 7.32 16.66 3.35
C ALA A 20 6.71 18.01 2.95
N ALA A 21 5.55 18.00 2.29
CA ALA A 21 4.83 19.22 1.92
C ALA A 21 4.36 20.01 3.14
N ILE A 22 3.81 19.33 4.16
CA ILE A 22 3.41 19.95 5.43
C ILE A 22 4.64 20.52 6.16
N SER A 23 5.74 19.76 6.21
CA SER A 23 7.01 20.23 6.80
C SER A 23 7.50 21.49 6.11
N PHE A 24 7.52 21.47 4.77
CA PHE A 24 7.98 22.58 3.97
C PHE A 24 7.10 23.83 4.15
N ALA A 25 5.77 23.66 4.11
CA ALA A 25 4.82 24.74 4.34
C ALA A 25 4.96 25.34 5.75
N ALA A 26 5.16 24.50 6.77
CA ALA A 26 5.35 24.97 8.13
C ALA A 26 6.69 25.70 8.32
N VAL A 27 7.79 25.20 7.75
CA VAL A 27 9.08 25.90 7.76
C VAL A 27 8.95 27.28 7.09
N LEU A 28 8.29 27.34 5.94
CA LEU A 28 7.98 28.62 5.27
C LEU A 28 7.12 29.54 6.15
N GLY A 29 6.11 28.99 6.84
CA GLY A 29 5.25 29.75 7.75
C GLY A 29 6.02 30.33 8.94
N VAL A 30 6.88 29.53 9.58
CA VAL A 30 7.75 29.97 10.68
C VAL A 30 8.74 31.03 10.21
N TYR A 31 9.37 30.82 9.05
CA TYR A 31 10.27 31.80 8.45
C TYR A 31 9.54 33.11 8.13
N GLY A 32 8.34 33.03 7.54
CA GLY A 32 7.50 34.19 7.24
C GLY A 32 7.09 34.94 8.50
N ALA A 33 6.62 34.25 9.54
CA ALA A 33 6.25 34.85 10.82
C ALA A 33 7.44 35.55 11.49
N SER A 34 8.62 34.93 11.46
CA SER A 34 9.87 35.55 11.95
C SER A 34 10.24 36.80 11.13
N ALA A 35 10.09 36.75 9.81
CA ALA A 35 10.34 37.90 8.94
C ALA A 35 9.39 39.07 9.23
N VAL A 36 8.08 38.80 9.41
CA VAL A 36 7.07 39.81 9.77
C VAL A 36 7.36 40.41 11.15
N LEU A 37 7.69 39.59 12.14
CA LEU A 37 8.06 40.07 13.47
C LEU A 37 9.22 41.07 13.40
N LYS A 38 10.25 40.77 12.60
CA LYS A 38 11.43 41.62 12.46
C LYS A 38 11.18 42.90 11.65
N HIS A 39 10.56 42.80 10.48
CA HIS A 39 10.46 43.92 9.53
C HIS A 39 9.23 44.79 9.77
N VAL A 40 8.18 44.24 10.37
CA VAL A 40 6.95 44.99 10.66
C VAL A 40 6.95 45.38 12.12
N LEU A 41 6.92 44.42 13.04
CA LEU A 41 6.66 44.74 14.45
C LEU A 41 7.83 45.45 15.15
N ILE A 42 9.07 44.97 15.03
CA ILE A 42 10.22 45.60 15.72
C ILE A 42 10.57 46.96 15.09
N GLN A 43 10.63 47.05 13.75
CA GLN A 43 10.94 48.31 13.08
C GLN A 43 9.88 49.38 13.35
N GLN A 44 8.60 49.02 13.30
CA GLN A 44 7.51 49.92 13.63
C GLN A 44 7.56 50.35 15.10
N ALA A 45 7.80 49.42 16.03
CA ALA A 45 7.93 49.76 17.46
C ALA A 45 9.08 50.74 17.72
N LEU A 46 10.23 50.58 17.05
CA LEU A 46 11.36 51.51 17.17
C LEU A 46 11.04 52.89 16.60
N GLN A 47 10.35 52.95 15.45
CA GLN A 47 9.90 54.22 14.88
C GLN A 47 8.89 54.93 15.78
N GLU A 48 7.91 54.21 16.31
CA GLU A 48 6.92 54.75 17.24
C GLU A 48 7.58 55.24 18.53
N GLU A 49 8.55 54.50 19.08
CA GLU A 49 9.32 54.93 20.25
C GLU A 49 10.16 56.18 19.96
N ALA A 50 10.84 56.24 18.80
CA ALA A 50 11.61 57.42 18.41
C ALA A 50 10.70 58.67 18.28
N ALA A 51 9.56 58.53 17.60
CA ALA A 51 8.58 59.60 17.46
C ALA A 51 8.05 60.08 18.83
N HIS A 52 7.74 59.14 19.72
CA HIS A 52 7.31 59.43 21.08
C HIS A 52 8.40 60.13 21.91
N TYR A 53 9.66 59.71 21.77
CA TYR A 53 10.79 60.37 22.42
C TYR A 53 10.96 61.82 21.95
N TRP A 54 10.90 62.09 20.64
CA TRP A 54 11.00 63.45 20.12
C TRP A 54 9.88 64.35 20.62
N GLN A 55 8.66 63.81 20.72
CA GLN A 55 7.53 64.55 21.29
C GLN A 55 7.77 64.89 22.77
N ARG A 56 8.32 63.96 23.56
CA ARG A 56 8.70 64.19 24.96
C ARG A 56 9.83 65.21 25.10
N MET A 57 10.83 65.16 24.22
CA MET A 57 11.98 66.08 24.26
C MET A 57 11.56 67.53 23.98
N GLN A 58 10.55 67.74 23.12
CA GLN A 58 9.97 69.07 22.87
C GLN A 58 9.26 69.63 24.12
N ALA A 59 8.59 68.78 24.89
CA ALA A 59 7.90 69.20 26.12
C ALA A 59 8.85 69.36 27.31
N ASN A 60 9.90 68.54 27.38
CA ASN A 60 10.91 68.58 28.44
C ASN A 60 12.32 68.33 27.86
N PRO A 61 13.18 69.37 27.78
CA PRO A 61 14.54 69.26 27.22
C PRO A 61 15.48 68.29 27.96
N GLY A 62 15.12 67.86 29.18
CA GLY A 62 15.85 66.87 29.97
C GLY A 62 15.31 65.45 29.87
N ALA A 63 14.49 65.12 28.87
CA ALA A 63 13.89 63.80 28.74
C ALA A 63 14.94 62.69 28.62
N GLU A 64 14.92 61.75 29.57
CA GLU A 64 15.77 60.56 29.54
C GLU A 64 15.43 59.66 28.35
N VAL A 65 16.48 59.15 27.72
CA VAL A 65 16.40 58.18 26.62
C VAL A 65 15.85 56.84 27.14
N PRO A 66 15.14 56.07 26.30
CA PRO A 66 14.61 54.77 26.72
C PRO A 66 15.75 53.83 27.13
N ASP A 67 15.74 53.36 28.37
CA ASP A 67 16.61 52.28 28.82
C ASP A 67 15.76 51.16 29.43
N THR A 68 15.47 50.18 28.59
CA THR A 68 14.66 49.01 28.91
C THR A 68 15.47 47.75 28.68
N TYR A 69 14.95 46.61 29.14
CA TYR A 69 15.66 45.33 29.05
C TYR A 69 16.14 44.97 27.62
N ASN A 70 15.33 45.28 26.60
CA ASN A 70 15.61 44.95 25.21
C ASN A 70 15.91 46.15 24.31
N MET A 71 15.81 47.37 24.82
CA MET A 71 16.05 48.58 24.05
C MET A 71 16.81 49.61 24.88
N THR A 72 17.93 50.07 24.34
CA THR A 72 18.75 51.13 24.95
C THR A 72 18.89 52.28 23.96
N GLY A 73 18.55 53.48 24.40
CA GLY A 73 18.66 54.72 23.64
C GLY A 73 19.94 55.47 23.95
N TYR A 74 20.52 56.12 22.95
CA TYR A 74 21.61 57.08 23.11
C TYR A 74 21.26 58.35 22.34
N LEU A 75 21.43 59.50 22.98
CA LEU A 75 21.22 60.80 22.35
C LEU A 75 22.58 61.48 22.10
N LEU A 76 22.79 61.92 20.87
CA LEU A 76 23.91 62.77 20.49
C LEU A 76 23.40 64.17 20.12
N PRO A 77 23.61 65.17 20.99
CA PRO A 77 23.22 66.54 20.67
C PRO A 77 24.00 67.12 19.50
N ALA A 78 23.41 68.06 18.77
CA ALA A 78 24.08 68.74 17.65
C ALA A 78 25.38 69.42 18.11
N GLY A 79 26.51 69.02 17.53
CA GLY A 79 27.84 69.57 17.85
C GLY A 79 28.48 69.03 19.14
N ALA A 80 27.86 68.07 19.83
CA ALA A 80 28.45 67.44 21.01
C ALA A 80 29.51 66.39 20.62
N ALA A 81 30.52 66.21 21.47
CA ALA A 81 31.51 65.16 21.33
C ALA A 81 30.82 63.78 21.38
N PRO A 82 31.13 62.85 20.46
CA PRO A 82 30.41 61.59 20.34
C PRO A 82 30.78 60.54 21.40
N ASP A 83 31.47 60.92 22.47
CA ASP A 83 32.01 60.04 23.51
C ASP A 83 30.94 59.27 24.30
N ARG A 84 29.69 59.74 24.27
CA ARG A 84 28.53 59.08 24.91
C ARG A 84 27.89 57.98 24.07
N VAL A 85 28.30 57.84 22.80
CA VAL A 85 27.79 56.85 21.86
C VAL A 85 28.87 55.79 21.57
N PRO A 86 28.57 54.47 21.69
CA PRO A 86 29.50 53.40 21.35
C PRO A 86 30.12 53.56 19.96
N ALA A 87 31.40 53.23 19.82
CA ALA A 87 32.14 53.40 18.57
C ALA A 87 31.53 52.63 17.38
N SER A 88 30.90 51.48 17.63
CA SER A 88 30.28 50.65 16.59
C SER A 88 29.07 51.28 15.91
N ILE A 89 28.31 52.14 16.61
CA ILE A 89 27.05 52.71 16.08
C ILE A 89 27.18 54.18 15.65
N ARG A 90 28.31 54.83 15.99
CA ARG A 90 28.51 56.27 15.85
C ARG A 90 28.42 56.77 14.41
N ASP A 91 28.98 56.00 13.48
CA ASP A 91 29.12 56.37 12.06
C ASP A 91 27.96 55.88 11.18
N LEU A 92 26.91 55.32 11.78
CA LEU A 92 25.76 54.83 11.03
C LEU A 92 24.91 56.00 10.48
N PRO A 93 24.46 55.90 9.21
CA PRO A 93 23.56 56.90 8.63
C PRO A 93 22.14 56.75 9.20
N VAL A 94 21.28 57.75 8.96
CA VAL A 94 19.87 57.71 9.37
C VAL A 94 19.16 56.50 8.75
N GLY A 95 18.38 55.77 9.54
CA GLY A 95 17.66 54.56 9.14
C GLY A 95 17.94 53.34 10.02
N PHE A 96 17.52 52.17 9.54
CA PHE A 96 17.70 50.91 10.23
C PHE A 96 19.00 50.21 9.82
N HIS A 97 19.78 49.80 10.80
CA HIS A 97 21.05 49.09 10.61
C HIS A 97 21.08 47.82 11.44
N ALA A 98 21.35 46.69 10.80
CA ALA A 98 21.52 45.43 11.49
C ALA A 98 23.00 45.26 11.86
N MET A 99 23.29 45.11 13.15
CA MET A 99 24.65 44.85 13.60
C MET A 99 25.05 43.37 13.44
N PRO A 100 26.33 43.07 13.16
CA PRO A 100 26.84 41.71 13.14
C PRO A 100 26.59 41.01 14.48
N ARG A 101 26.37 39.69 14.45
CA ARG A 101 26.22 38.89 15.68
C ARG A 101 27.43 38.96 16.61
N ALA A 102 28.63 39.21 16.08
CA ALA A 102 29.84 39.41 16.87
C ALA A 102 29.78 40.66 17.78
N GLU A 103 28.94 41.63 17.42
CA GLU A 103 28.71 42.88 18.17
C GLU A 103 27.32 42.89 18.84
N GLY A 104 26.82 41.71 19.23
CA GLY A 104 25.56 41.58 19.96
C GLY A 104 24.29 41.59 19.08
N GLY A 105 24.43 41.53 17.74
CA GLY A 105 23.32 41.21 16.83
C GLY A 105 22.08 42.12 16.95
N SER A 106 22.29 43.38 17.32
CA SER A 106 21.22 44.32 17.63
C SER A 106 20.76 45.07 16.37
N LEU A 107 19.48 45.44 16.32
CA LEU A 107 18.94 46.34 15.31
C LEU A 107 19.02 47.76 15.84
N VAL A 108 19.65 48.64 15.07
CA VAL A 108 19.84 50.05 15.45
C VAL A 108 18.97 50.90 14.55
N LEU A 109 18.10 51.71 15.16
CA LEU A 109 17.44 52.81 14.48
C LEU A 109 18.22 54.08 14.78
N VAL A 110 18.71 54.74 13.73
CA VAL A 110 19.26 56.10 13.82
C VAL A 110 18.22 57.06 13.27
N ASP A 111 17.72 57.93 14.13
CA ASP A 111 16.78 58.99 13.75
C ASP A 111 17.36 60.37 14.08
N GLN A 112 16.95 61.39 13.34
CA GLN A 112 17.48 62.74 13.47
C GLN A 112 16.37 63.79 13.51
N ASP A 113 16.38 64.62 14.55
CA ASP A 113 15.46 65.75 14.67
C ASP A 113 15.90 66.94 13.80
N ARG A 114 14.96 67.86 13.53
CA ARG A 114 15.16 69.10 12.77
C ARG A 114 16.29 69.98 13.31
N ASN A 115 16.57 69.90 14.62
CA ASN A 115 17.64 70.65 15.28
C ASN A 115 19.02 69.99 15.16
N GLY A 116 19.11 68.85 14.47
CA GLY A 116 20.37 68.14 14.25
C GLY A 116 20.76 67.15 15.36
N HIS A 117 19.92 66.96 16.38
CA HIS A 117 20.12 65.92 17.40
C HIS A 117 19.92 64.53 16.78
N ARG A 118 20.79 63.57 17.10
CA ARG A 118 20.67 62.19 16.64
C ARG A 118 20.29 61.27 17.79
N LEU A 119 19.24 60.48 17.60
CA LEU A 119 18.79 59.44 18.50
C LEU A 119 19.19 58.08 17.93
N TYR A 120 19.87 57.28 18.74
CA TYR A 120 20.24 55.91 18.43
C TYR A 120 19.45 54.99 19.34
N LEU A 121 18.53 54.19 18.79
CA LEU A 121 17.81 53.16 19.54
C LEU A 121 18.38 51.79 19.17
N LEU A 122 19.01 51.12 20.13
CA LEU A 122 19.52 49.75 19.95
C LEU A 122 18.51 48.76 20.51
N PHE A 123 18.03 47.85 19.67
CA PHE A 123 17.15 46.76 20.06
C PHE A 123 17.89 45.43 20.03
N LYS A 124 17.98 44.75 21.18
CA LYS A 124 18.63 43.45 21.31
C LYS A 124 17.75 42.34 20.73
N GLN A 125 18.06 41.89 19.51
CA GLN A 125 17.24 40.89 18.79
C GLN A 125 17.42 39.45 19.30
N GLU A 126 18.50 39.15 20.03
CA GLU A 126 18.92 37.79 20.37
C GLU A 126 17.83 36.97 21.09
N GLN A 127 17.10 37.59 22.02
CA GLN A 127 16.03 36.91 22.75
C GLN A 127 14.77 36.71 21.91
N VAL A 128 14.39 37.70 21.09
CA VAL A 128 13.20 37.61 20.23
C VAL A 128 13.42 36.58 19.12
N ASP A 129 14.60 36.55 18.51
CA ASP A 129 14.98 35.57 17.49
C ASP A 129 14.97 34.14 18.07
N SER A 130 15.52 33.95 19.26
CA SER A 130 15.53 32.64 19.94
C SER A 130 14.11 32.18 20.28
N LEU A 131 13.28 33.09 20.77
CA LEU A 131 11.90 32.80 21.14
C LEU A 131 11.06 32.45 19.91
N ALA A 132 11.15 33.25 18.84
CA ALA A 132 10.47 33.00 17.58
C ALA A 132 10.90 31.67 16.94
N PHE A 133 12.21 31.34 17.01
CA PHE A 133 12.71 30.06 16.52
C PHE A 133 12.11 28.88 17.29
N TRP A 134 12.12 28.92 18.64
CA TRP A 134 11.57 27.84 19.46
C TRP A 134 10.05 27.70 19.30
N PHE A 135 9.29 28.80 19.32
CA PHE A 135 7.84 28.76 19.12
C PHE A 135 7.42 28.37 17.71
N GLY A 136 8.27 28.56 16.71
CA GLY A 136 8.03 28.04 15.37
C GLY A 136 8.40 26.57 15.21
N MET A 137 9.62 26.22 15.60
CA MET A 137 10.20 24.90 15.34
C MET A 137 9.72 23.82 16.30
N ALA A 138 9.48 24.12 17.57
CA ALA A 138 9.06 23.10 18.54
C ALA A 138 7.68 22.53 18.23
N PRO A 139 6.62 23.34 17.97
CA PRO A 139 5.32 22.80 17.56
C PRO A 139 5.41 22.00 16.25
N LEU A 140 6.20 22.47 15.29
CA LEU A 140 6.44 21.75 14.03
C LEU A 140 7.07 20.38 14.29
N ALA A 141 8.13 20.31 15.09
CA ALA A 141 8.78 19.06 15.44
C ALA A 141 7.80 18.09 16.11
N ILE A 142 6.96 18.57 17.04
CA ILE A 142 5.93 17.78 17.70
C ILE A 142 4.94 17.22 16.67
N VAL A 143 4.41 18.06 15.77
CA VAL A 143 3.48 17.63 14.71
C VAL A 143 4.11 16.56 13.82
N LEU A 144 5.38 16.73 13.42
CA LEU A 144 6.08 15.75 12.60
C LEU A 144 6.31 14.42 13.32
N VAL A 145 6.65 14.46 14.61
CA VAL A 145 6.78 13.25 15.43
C VAL A 145 5.42 12.55 15.54
N VAL A 146 4.33 13.28 15.77
CA VAL A 146 2.98 12.71 15.83
C VAL A 146 2.59 12.05 14.51
N ILE A 147 2.79 12.74 13.37
CA ILE A 147 2.53 12.18 12.04
C ILE A 147 3.38 10.92 11.80
N TYR A 148 4.65 10.94 12.17
CA TYR A 148 5.54 9.79 12.05
C TYR A 148 5.06 8.60 12.88
N VAL A 149 4.69 8.83 14.14
CA VAL A 149 4.18 7.77 15.04
C VAL A 149 2.87 7.18 14.51
N ILE A 150 1.94 8.02 14.03
CA ILE A 150 0.70 7.55 13.42
C ILE A 150 1.00 6.73 12.16
N ALA A 151 1.82 7.24 11.25
CA ALA A 151 2.19 6.52 10.03
C ALA A 151 2.90 5.19 10.32
N TRP A 152 3.78 5.16 11.33
CA TRP A 152 4.49 3.97 11.75
C TRP A 152 3.57 2.93 12.39
N THR A 153 2.68 3.35 13.29
CA THR A 153 1.69 2.46 13.93
C THR A 153 0.70 1.91 12.91
N THR A 154 0.15 2.76 12.03
CA THR A 154 -0.73 2.33 10.92
C THR A 154 -0.01 1.35 9.98
N TYR A 155 1.25 1.62 9.63
CA TYR A 155 2.03 0.72 8.78
C TYR A 155 2.26 -0.64 9.44
N ARG A 156 2.59 -0.65 10.74
CA ARG A 156 2.79 -1.89 11.50
C ARG A 156 1.49 -2.69 11.62
N ALA A 157 0.38 -2.03 11.94
CA ALA A 157 -0.94 -2.65 12.02
C ALA A 157 -1.40 -3.22 10.67
N SER A 158 -1.25 -2.46 9.58
CA SER A 158 -1.60 -2.91 8.23
C SER A 158 -0.78 -4.13 7.79
N ARG A 159 0.52 -4.17 8.13
CA ARG A 159 1.36 -5.35 7.83
C ARG A 159 0.88 -6.61 8.54
N ARG A 160 0.45 -6.48 9.81
CA ARG A 160 -0.12 -7.60 10.58
C ARG A 160 -1.43 -8.10 9.98
N ALA A 161 -2.34 -7.20 9.61
CA ALA A 161 -3.64 -7.57 9.05
C ALA A 161 -3.56 -8.19 7.64
N VAL A 162 -2.67 -7.69 6.78
CA VAL A 162 -2.61 -8.11 5.36
C VAL A 162 -1.79 -9.40 5.16
N SER A 163 -0.82 -9.68 6.04
CA SER A 163 0.05 -10.85 5.90
C SER A 163 -0.71 -12.19 5.89
N PRO A 164 -1.67 -12.44 6.79
CA PRO A 164 -2.48 -13.67 6.80
C PRO A 164 -3.31 -13.87 5.53
N VAL A 165 -3.90 -12.79 4.99
CA VAL A 165 -4.71 -12.86 3.76
C VAL A 165 -3.84 -13.23 2.56
N ILE A 166 -2.63 -12.68 2.47
CA ILE A 166 -1.67 -13.05 1.41
C ILE A 166 -1.27 -14.52 1.54
N TRP A 167 -1.06 -15.00 2.77
CA TRP A 167 -0.76 -16.40 3.02
C TRP A 167 -1.90 -17.32 2.57
N LEU A 168 -3.15 -17.05 3.00
CA LEU A 168 -4.34 -17.79 2.57
C LEU A 168 -4.50 -17.79 1.05
N ALA A 169 -4.36 -16.63 0.40
CA ALA A 169 -4.43 -16.52 -1.05
C ALA A 169 -3.35 -17.37 -1.76
N SER A 170 -2.15 -17.47 -1.18
CA SER A 170 -1.09 -18.31 -1.72
C SER A 170 -1.35 -19.81 -1.55
N GLN A 171 -2.01 -20.22 -0.46
CA GLN A 171 -2.42 -21.60 -0.25
C GLN A 171 -3.53 -21.98 -1.24
N VAL A 172 -4.55 -21.14 -1.39
CA VAL A 172 -5.63 -21.35 -2.37
C VAL A 172 -5.10 -21.39 -3.81
N GLN A 173 -4.10 -20.56 -4.16
CA GLN A 173 -3.50 -20.59 -5.50
C GLN A 173 -2.73 -21.88 -5.80
N ARG A 174 -2.21 -22.56 -4.76
CA ARG A 174 -1.47 -23.82 -4.88
C ARG A 174 -2.35 -25.04 -4.67
N TRP A 175 -3.60 -24.84 -4.27
CA TRP A 175 -4.54 -25.91 -3.96
C TRP A 175 -4.96 -26.64 -5.23
N ASP A 176 -4.78 -27.96 -5.25
CA ASP A 176 -5.30 -28.84 -6.30
C ASP A 176 -6.69 -29.36 -5.89
N PRO A 177 -7.77 -28.99 -6.62
CA PRO A 177 -9.11 -29.47 -6.33
C PRO A 177 -9.26 -31.00 -6.41
N LYS A 178 -8.33 -31.71 -7.07
CA LYS A 178 -8.38 -33.18 -7.28
C LYS A 178 -7.79 -33.98 -6.13
N GLN A 179 -6.92 -33.37 -5.34
CA GLN A 179 -6.34 -33.91 -4.11
C GLN A 179 -6.52 -32.87 -3.00
N PRO A 180 -7.78 -32.65 -2.57
CA PRO A 180 -8.05 -31.64 -1.57
C PRO A 180 -7.41 -32.05 -0.24
N GLU A 181 -6.45 -31.25 0.23
CA GLU A 181 -5.82 -31.38 1.55
C GLU A 181 -6.32 -30.26 2.47
N PRO A 182 -7.52 -30.38 3.08
CA PRO A 182 -8.11 -29.32 3.90
C PRO A 182 -7.26 -28.97 5.13
N ALA A 183 -6.39 -29.88 5.58
CA ALA A 183 -5.42 -29.65 6.65
C ALA A 183 -4.48 -28.46 6.37
N LEU A 184 -4.15 -28.17 5.11
CA LEU A 184 -3.30 -27.03 4.75
C LEU A 184 -3.95 -25.67 4.99
N LEU A 185 -5.28 -25.63 5.05
CA LEU A 185 -6.08 -24.41 5.25
C LEU A 185 -6.61 -24.29 6.70
N SER A 186 -6.25 -25.21 7.59
CA SER A 186 -6.71 -25.20 8.98
C SER A 186 -6.30 -23.91 9.71
N PRO A 187 -7.17 -23.32 10.56
CA PRO A 187 -6.89 -22.10 11.31
C PRO A 187 -5.64 -22.20 12.22
N GLU A 188 -5.29 -23.41 12.64
CA GLU A 188 -4.13 -23.75 13.47
C GLU A 188 -2.78 -23.62 12.73
N ASN A 189 -2.79 -23.59 11.39
CA ASN A 189 -1.61 -23.32 10.57
C ASN A 189 -1.40 -21.83 10.25
N LEU A 190 -2.28 -20.94 10.75
CA LEU A 190 -2.13 -19.51 10.59
C LEU A 190 -0.92 -18.98 11.39
N PRO A 191 -0.18 -17.96 10.89
CA PRO A 191 0.85 -17.28 11.65
C PRO A 191 0.33 -16.76 13.00
N THR A 192 1.15 -16.75 14.04
CA THR A 192 0.75 -16.53 15.46
C THR A 192 0.20 -15.13 15.83
N ASP A 193 -0.16 -14.29 14.85
CA ASP A 193 -0.51 -12.87 15.02
C ASP A 193 -1.82 -12.52 14.24
N VAL A 194 -2.72 -13.49 14.06
CA VAL A 194 -3.96 -13.35 13.26
C VAL A 194 -5.19 -13.17 14.17
N GLU A 195 -5.87 -12.03 14.02
CA GLU A 195 -7.08 -11.71 14.80
C GLU A 195 -8.36 -11.75 13.94
N GLY A 196 -9.47 -12.12 14.61
CA GLY A 196 -10.86 -11.89 14.20
C GLY A 196 -11.22 -12.35 12.79
N GLU A 197 -11.38 -11.39 11.88
CA GLU A 197 -11.94 -11.59 10.53
C GLU A 197 -11.15 -12.60 9.70
N THR A 198 -9.82 -12.62 9.84
CA THR A 198 -9.01 -13.53 9.04
C THR A 198 -9.10 -14.98 9.52
N LEU A 199 -9.38 -15.19 10.81
CA LEU A 199 -9.63 -16.52 11.37
C LEU A 199 -10.97 -17.06 10.88
N VAL A 200 -11.99 -16.20 10.81
CA VAL A 200 -13.30 -16.55 10.21
C VAL A 200 -13.14 -16.89 8.72
N LEU A 201 -12.31 -16.14 7.97
CA LEU A 201 -12.03 -16.45 6.58
C LEU A 201 -11.30 -17.79 6.43
N ALA A 202 -10.27 -18.06 7.24
CA ALA A 202 -9.55 -19.33 7.22
C ALA A 202 -10.48 -20.51 7.55
N GLN A 203 -11.33 -20.36 8.56
CA GLN A 203 -12.33 -21.37 8.92
C GLN A 203 -13.32 -21.63 7.78
N SER A 204 -13.81 -20.58 7.13
CA SER A 204 -14.72 -20.71 5.97
C SER A 204 -14.04 -21.42 4.79
N LEU A 205 -12.77 -21.10 4.52
CA LEU A 205 -11.99 -21.76 3.47
C LEU A 205 -11.71 -23.22 3.80
N HIS A 206 -11.40 -23.53 5.07
CA HIS A 206 -11.22 -24.89 5.53
C HIS A 206 -12.52 -25.70 5.38
N GLU A 207 -13.67 -25.19 5.82
CA GLU A 207 -14.96 -25.84 5.64
C GLU A 207 -15.30 -26.07 4.16
N PHE A 208 -15.00 -25.10 3.30
CA PHE A 208 -15.19 -25.24 1.86
C PHE A 208 -14.30 -26.35 1.27
N ALA A 209 -13.02 -26.39 1.64
CA ALA A 209 -12.10 -27.43 1.20
C ALA A 209 -12.55 -28.83 1.67
N SER A 210 -13.02 -28.95 2.91
CA SER A 210 -13.57 -30.20 3.46
C SER A 210 -14.84 -30.64 2.73
N ARG A 211 -15.68 -29.70 2.27
CA ARG A 211 -16.86 -30.04 1.44
C ARG A 211 -16.46 -30.56 0.07
N ILE A 212 -15.43 -29.97 -0.55
CA ILE A 212 -14.88 -30.44 -1.83
C ILE A 212 -14.29 -31.84 -1.68
N GLU A 213 -13.51 -32.11 -0.64
CA GLU A 213 -12.97 -33.44 -0.33
C GLU A 213 -14.08 -34.48 -0.23
N ASN A 214 -15.11 -34.20 0.56
CA ASN A 214 -16.25 -35.09 0.70
C ASN A 214 -17.01 -35.30 -0.63
N PHE A 215 -17.08 -34.29 -1.50
CA PHE A 215 -17.69 -34.43 -2.82
C PHE A 215 -16.85 -35.32 -3.74
N VAL A 216 -15.54 -35.09 -3.82
CA VAL A 216 -14.61 -35.90 -4.62
C VAL A 216 -14.59 -37.35 -4.14
N GLN A 217 -14.62 -37.57 -2.83
CA GLN A 217 -14.66 -38.92 -2.26
C GLN A 217 -15.96 -39.64 -2.63
N ARG A 218 -17.12 -38.97 -2.49
CA ARG A 218 -18.41 -39.55 -2.93
C ARG A 218 -18.44 -39.86 -4.42
N GLU A 219 -17.85 -39.02 -5.26
CA GLU A 219 -17.78 -39.27 -6.71
C GLU A 219 -16.93 -40.52 -7.02
N ARG A 220 -15.79 -40.68 -6.33
CA ARG A 220 -14.95 -41.89 -6.45
C ARG A 220 -15.67 -43.15 -5.99
N ASP A 221 -16.34 -43.08 -4.84
CA ASP A 221 -17.08 -44.22 -4.28
C ASP A 221 -18.26 -44.58 -5.19
N PHE A 222 -19.03 -43.60 -5.67
CA PHE A 222 -20.13 -43.82 -6.61
C PHE A 222 -19.64 -44.44 -7.92
N THR A 223 -18.55 -43.94 -8.51
CA THR A 223 -17.99 -44.46 -9.76
C THR A 223 -17.53 -45.91 -9.57
N ARG A 224 -16.87 -46.20 -8.44
CA ARG A 224 -16.43 -47.56 -8.10
C ARG A 224 -17.63 -48.50 -7.94
N ASP A 225 -18.59 -48.11 -7.11
CA ASP A 225 -19.72 -48.97 -6.77
C ASP A 225 -20.65 -49.18 -7.99
N ALA A 226 -20.92 -48.13 -8.78
CA ALA A 226 -21.68 -48.25 -10.02
C ALA A 226 -21.01 -49.21 -11.03
N SER A 227 -19.68 -49.23 -11.11
CA SER A 227 -18.94 -50.17 -11.96
C SER A 227 -19.22 -51.62 -11.56
N HIS A 228 -19.20 -51.91 -10.27
CA HIS A 228 -19.42 -53.25 -9.73
C HIS A 228 -20.88 -53.70 -9.86
N GLU A 229 -21.82 -52.80 -9.55
CA GLU A 229 -23.25 -53.08 -9.61
C GLU A 229 -23.75 -53.23 -11.05
N LEU A 230 -23.12 -52.59 -12.05
CA LEU A 230 -23.48 -52.75 -13.46
C LEU A 230 -22.83 -53.97 -14.13
N ARG A 231 -21.62 -54.36 -13.72
CA ARG A 231 -20.92 -55.53 -14.29
C ARG A 231 -21.62 -56.84 -13.94
N THR A 232 -22.19 -56.95 -12.74
CA THR A 232 -22.88 -58.16 -12.26
C THR A 232 -24.07 -58.56 -13.14
N PRO A 233 -25.09 -57.70 -13.38
CA PRO A 233 -26.22 -58.04 -14.25
C PRO A 233 -25.80 -58.23 -15.72
N LEU A 234 -24.81 -57.50 -16.22
CA LEU A 234 -24.27 -57.72 -17.57
C LEU A 234 -23.63 -59.11 -17.70
N THR A 235 -22.91 -59.56 -16.67
CA THR A 235 -22.34 -60.92 -16.63
C THR A 235 -23.45 -61.96 -16.65
N VAL A 236 -24.53 -61.76 -15.90
CA VAL A 236 -25.70 -62.67 -15.91
C VAL A 236 -26.35 -62.73 -17.30
N ILE A 237 -26.58 -61.57 -17.93
CA ILE A 237 -27.14 -61.51 -19.30
C ILE A 237 -26.24 -62.24 -20.28
N ARG A 238 -24.91 -62.08 -20.17
CA ARG A 238 -23.95 -62.76 -21.04
C ARG A 238 -23.98 -64.27 -20.85
N VAL A 239 -23.87 -64.75 -19.61
CA VAL A 239 -23.87 -66.19 -19.30
C VAL A 239 -25.18 -66.86 -19.73
N ALA A 240 -26.33 -66.24 -19.42
CA ALA A 240 -27.62 -66.77 -19.86
C ALA A 240 -27.73 -66.81 -21.39
N GLY A 241 -27.23 -65.79 -22.08
CA GLY A 241 -27.19 -65.75 -23.53
C GLY A 241 -26.27 -66.81 -24.14
N ASP A 242 -25.10 -67.03 -23.55
CA ASP A 242 -24.13 -68.04 -23.98
C ASP A 242 -24.68 -69.46 -23.77
N MET A 243 -25.40 -69.70 -22.67
CA MET A 243 -26.10 -70.97 -22.44
C MET A 243 -27.19 -71.23 -23.48
N MET A 244 -28.00 -70.22 -23.82
CA MET A 244 -29.02 -70.35 -24.85
C MET A 244 -28.42 -70.55 -26.24
N ALA A 245 -27.25 -69.95 -26.53
CA ALA A 245 -26.60 -70.08 -27.83
C ALA A 245 -26.14 -71.52 -28.13
N GLY A 246 -25.91 -72.34 -27.10
CA GLY A 246 -25.59 -73.75 -27.21
C GLY A 246 -26.78 -74.70 -27.42
N ASP A 247 -28.02 -74.17 -27.43
CA ASP A 247 -29.23 -74.96 -27.69
C ASP A 247 -29.57 -74.98 -29.19
N ASP A 248 -29.40 -76.13 -29.83
CA ASP A 248 -29.67 -76.33 -31.25
C ASP A 248 -31.17 -76.40 -31.60
N SER A 249 -32.06 -76.46 -30.60
CA SER A 249 -33.52 -76.46 -30.80
C SER A 249 -34.12 -75.07 -31.05
N LEU A 250 -33.33 -74.00 -30.93
CA LEU A 250 -33.78 -72.62 -31.12
C LEU A 250 -34.19 -72.32 -32.57
N SER A 251 -35.34 -71.66 -32.73
CA SER A 251 -35.79 -71.18 -34.05
C SER A 251 -34.81 -70.16 -34.66
N PRO A 252 -34.73 -70.04 -36.00
CA PRO A 252 -33.88 -69.05 -36.66
C PRO A 252 -34.15 -67.60 -36.21
N MET A 253 -35.41 -67.29 -35.89
CA MET A 253 -35.80 -65.96 -35.39
C MET A 253 -35.31 -65.72 -33.96
N ALA A 254 -35.40 -66.74 -33.09
CA ALA A 254 -34.90 -66.68 -31.71
C ALA A 254 -33.37 -66.55 -31.68
N ARG A 255 -32.65 -67.29 -32.54
CA ARG A 255 -31.19 -67.20 -32.67
C ARG A 255 -30.73 -65.80 -33.12
N LYS A 256 -31.45 -65.17 -34.04
CA LYS A 256 -31.19 -63.78 -34.47
C LYS A 256 -31.46 -62.77 -33.35
N ALA A 257 -32.52 -62.96 -32.57
CA ALA A 257 -32.83 -62.09 -31.43
C ALA A 257 -31.78 -62.21 -30.32
N LEU A 258 -31.33 -63.43 -30.01
CA LEU A 258 -30.26 -63.71 -29.05
C LEU A 258 -28.94 -63.01 -29.43
N GLY A 259 -28.53 -63.09 -30.70
CA GLY A 259 -27.35 -62.39 -31.19
C GLY A 259 -27.42 -60.86 -31.04
N ARG A 260 -28.62 -60.27 -31.16
CA ARG A 260 -28.84 -58.84 -30.89
C ARG A 260 -28.70 -58.50 -29.41
N ILE A 261 -29.20 -59.36 -28.51
CA ILE A 261 -29.10 -59.17 -27.05
C ILE A 261 -27.64 -59.28 -26.60
N GLN A 262 -26.91 -60.30 -27.06
CA GLN A 262 -25.47 -60.44 -26.78
C GLN A 262 -24.63 -59.30 -27.38
N GLY A 263 -25.02 -58.78 -28.55
CA GLY A 263 -24.42 -57.59 -29.14
C GLY A 263 -24.62 -56.35 -28.26
N ALA A 264 -25.88 -56.04 -27.91
CA ALA A 264 -26.22 -54.92 -27.05
C ALA A 264 -25.58 -55.01 -25.65
N GLY A 265 -25.46 -56.23 -25.09
CA GLY A 265 -24.75 -56.46 -23.83
C GLY A 265 -23.27 -56.10 -23.90
N ARG A 266 -22.58 -56.51 -24.97
CA ARG A 266 -21.16 -56.13 -25.21
C ARG A 266 -20.99 -54.64 -25.45
N ASP A 267 -21.90 -54.02 -26.20
CA ASP A 267 -21.87 -52.57 -26.45
C ASP A 267 -22.05 -51.78 -25.15
N MET A 268 -22.97 -52.22 -24.27
CA MET A 268 -23.14 -51.63 -22.94
C MET A 268 -21.91 -51.80 -22.05
N GLU A 269 -21.28 -52.98 -22.06
CA GLU A 269 -20.03 -53.23 -21.32
C GLU A 269 -18.92 -52.28 -21.77
N ALA A 270 -18.74 -52.11 -23.08
CA ALA A 270 -17.75 -51.20 -23.66
C ALA A 270 -18.04 -49.72 -23.34
N LEU A 271 -19.31 -49.30 -23.35
CA LEU A 271 -19.71 -47.93 -23.00
C LEU A 271 -19.48 -47.64 -21.51
N ILE A 272 -19.81 -48.58 -20.64
CA ILE A 272 -19.59 -48.45 -19.19
C ILE A 272 -18.09 -48.37 -18.91
N GLU A 273 -17.29 -49.25 -19.50
CA GLU A 273 -15.82 -49.20 -19.37
C GLU A 273 -15.26 -47.87 -19.88
N ALA A 274 -15.75 -47.35 -21.01
CA ALA A 274 -15.36 -46.05 -21.53
C ALA A 274 -15.71 -44.90 -20.57
N PHE A 275 -16.92 -44.87 -20.01
CA PHE A 275 -17.34 -43.83 -19.06
C PHE A 275 -16.61 -43.89 -17.72
N LEU A 276 -16.18 -45.07 -17.27
CA LEU A 276 -15.47 -45.24 -16.01
C LEU A 276 -13.96 -44.98 -16.13
N ILE A 277 -13.40 -45.17 -17.32
CA ILE A 277 -11.99 -44.87 -17.62
C ILE A 277 -11.79 -43.37 -17.96
N LEU A 278 -12.81 -42.69 -18.51
CA LEU A 278 -12.72 -41.29 -18.93
C LEU A 278 -12.33 -40.31 -17.80
N PRO A 279 -12.82 -40.43 -16.55
CA PRO A 279 -12.39 -39.61 -15.43
C PRO A 279 -10.89 -39.76 -15.12
N HIS A 280 -10.30 -40.92 -15.44
CA HIS A 280 -8.88 -41.20 -15.20
C HIS A 280 -7.99 -40.75 -16.37
N HIS A 281 -8.43 -40.96 -17.62
CA HIS A 281 -7.61 -40.70 -18.81
C HIS A 281 -7.53 -39.22 -19.26
N LEU A 282 -8.53 -38.40 -18.94
CA LEU A 282 -8.45 -36.95 -19.16
C LEU A 282 -7.42 -36.27 -18.25
N VAL A 283 -6.92 -36.98 -17.22
CA VAL A 283 -5.96 -36.43 -16.24
C VAL A 283 -4.51 -36.66 -16.68
N HIS A 284 -4.16 -37.83 -17.21
CA HIS A 284 -2.78 -38.10 -17.66
C HIS A 284 -2.35 -37.34 -18.92
N THR A 285 -3.30 -36.80 -19.70
CA THR A 285 -2.99 -36.00 -20.90
C THR A 285 -2.68 -34.53 -20.59
N LEU A 286 -2.91 -34.07 -19.36
CA LEU A 286 -2.58 -32.70 -18.92
C LEU A 286 -1.26 -32.61 -18.12
N GLU A 287 -0.62 -33.74 -17.81
CA GLU A 287 0.54 -33.80 -16.91
C GLU A 287 1.91 -33.83 -17.64
N LYS A 288 1.92 -33.89 -18.98
CA LYS A 288 3.17 -33.65 -19.73
C LYS A 288 3.22 -32.20 -20.22
N PRO A 289 4.26 -31.42 -19.87
CA PRO A 289 4.50 -30.12 -20.48
C PRO A 289 4.75 -30.39 -21.95
N SER A 290 3.71 -30.17 -22.73
CA SER A 290 3.68 -30.50 -24.12
C SER A 290 4.60 -29.50 -24.80
N ARG A 291 5.64 -29.98 -25.50
CA ARG A 291 6.51 -29.14 -26.31
C ARG A 291 5.66 -28.20 -27.19
N PRO A 292 6.05 -26.93 -27.37
CA PRO A 292 5.29 -26.00 -28.21
C PRO A 292 5.13 -26.60 -29.61
N GLY A 293 3.89 -26.84 -30.05
CA GLY A 293 3.58 -27.36 -31.38
C GLY A 293 2.76 -28.66 -31.45
N TRP A 294 2.55 -29.38 -30.33
CA TRP A 294 1.81 -30.65 -30.37
C TRP A 294 0.33 -30.50 -30.79
N VAL A 295 -0.33 -29.41 -30.39
CA VAL A 295 -1.72 -29.11 -30.82
C VAL A 295 -1.76 -28.91 -32.33
N ARG A 296 -0.78 -28.21 -32.89
CA ARG A 296 -0.67 -27.96 -34.33
C ARG A 296 -0.45 -29.25 -35.11
N ALA A 297 0.45 -30.12 -34.64
CA ALA A 297 0.71 -31.42 -35.24
C ALA A 297 -0.51 -32.36 -35.22
N ARG A 298 -1.32 -32.30 -34.15
CA ARG A 298 -2.51 -33.16 -34.01
C ARG A 298 -3.71 -32.64 -34.80
N VAL A 299 -3.83 -31.31 -34.96
CA VAL A 299 -4.79 -30.68 -35.87
C VAL A 299 -4.40 -30.94 -37.33
N GLU A 300 -3.12 -30.84 -37.69
CA GLU A 300 -2.62 -31.17 -39.03
C GLU A 300 -2.83 -32.66 -39.39
N ALA A 301 -2.63 -33.58 -38.43
CA ALA A 301 -2.92 -35.01 -38.63
C ALA A 301 -4.42 -35.33 -38.76
N GLY A 302 -5.28 -34.60 -38.05
CA GLY A 302 -6.74 -34.71 -38.21
C GLY A 302 -7.24 -34.14 -39.55
N LEU A 303 -6.60 -33.06 -40.01
CA LEU A 303 -6.89 -32.43 -41.31
C LEU A 303 -6.34 -33.25 -42.49
N SER A 304 -5.21 -33.96 -42.34
CA SER A 304 -4.71 -34.86 -43.37
C SER A 304 -5.56 -36.12 -43.50
N TRP A 305 -6.00 -36.69 -42.38
CA TRP A 305 -6.92 -37.84 -42.37
C TRP A 305 -8.28 -37.51 -43.00
N THR A 306 -8.82 -36.32 -42.75
CA THR A 306 -10.07 -35.86 -43.40
C THR A 306 -9.87 -35.53 -44.87
N ARG A 307 -8.71 -34.96 -45.27
CA ARG A 307 -8.38 -34.71 -46.68
C ARG A 307 -8.24 -36.01 -47.49
N GLU A 308 -7.63 -37.05 -46.95
CA GLU A 308 -7.51 -38.37 -47.61
C GLU A 308 -8.85 -39.11 -47.73
N ARG A 309 -9.81 -38.82 -46.86
CA ARG A 309 -11.09 -39.54 -46.80
C ARG A 309 -12.24 -38.82 -47.50
N LEU A 310 -12.14 -37.50 -47.69
CA LEU A 310 -13.15 -36.67 -48.36
C LEU A 310 -12.78 -36.31 -49.80
N VAL A 311 -11.49 -36.28 -50.16
CA VAL A 311 -11.06 -36.14 -51.55
C VAL A 311 -10.77 -37.53 -52.08
N GLY A 312 -11.81 -38.19 -52.60
CA GLY A 312 -11.68 -39.45 -53.31
C GLY A 312 -10.58 -39.37 -54.36
N ARG A 313 -9.80 -40.43 -54.47
CA ARG A 313 -8.90 -40.70 -55.60
C ARG A 313 -9.66 -40.42 -56.91
N PHE A 314 -9.25 -39.39 -57.63
CA PHE A 314 -9.18 -39.48 -59.09
C PHE A 314 -7.84 -40.11 -59.45
#